data_AF-A0A914C736-F1
#
_entry.id   AF-A0A914C736-F1
#
_cell.length_a   1.000
_cell.length_b   1.000
_cell.length_c   1.000
_cell.angle_alpha   90.00
_cell.angle_beta   90.00
_cell.angle_gamma   90.00
#
_symmetry.space_group_name_H-M   'P 1'
#
loop_
_entity.id
_entity.type
_entity.pdbx_description
1 polymer ?
#
loop_
_entity_poly.entity_id
_entity_poly.type
_entity_poly.pdbx_seq_one_letter_code
_entity_poly.pdbx_strand_id
1 'polypeptide(L)'
;MIGAIVFGQISDSFGRKPTLLVTIFMSNILNICASFTTSLFWFASIHFFVNIFNAGGFAVLPIFALEMIRPKDRLWISNLFGGNPVIILYACLAYFCGDWRILARASSALTIPAIILCCFISESPRYLIQKGRIAAAKAVLKRIHRIDGRPFRDDIVDSVLDKENKVDHGVSMSMAQDWGL
;
A
#
# COMPACT_ATOMS: atom_id res chain seq x y z
N MET A 1 3.60 1.58 -15.49
CA MET A 1 2.28 2.19 -15.76
C MET A 1 1.16 1.15 -15.80
N ILE A 2 1.25 0.11 -16.64
CA ILE A 2 0.21 -0.94 -16.74
C ILE A 2 -0.08 -1.57 -15.37
N GLY A 3 0.96 -1.96 -14.62
CA GLY A 3 0.79 -2.53 -13.29
C GLY A 3 0.09 -1.61 -12.28
N ALA A 4 0.35 -0.30 -12.33
CA ALA A 4 -0.30 0.65 -11.43
C ALA A 4 -1.82 0.74 -11.67
N ILE A 5 -2.25 0.71 -12.94
CA ILE A 5 -3.67 0.77 -13.30
C ILE A 5 -4.38 -0.52 -12.87
N VAL A 6 -3.82 -1.68 -13.24
CA VAL A 6 -4.42 -2.99 -12.97
C VAL A 6 -4.47 -3.25 -11.46
N PHE A 7 -3.35 -3.11 -10.76
CA PHE A 7 -3.31 -3.36 -9.32
C PHE A 7 -4.02 -2.26 -8.51
N GLY A 8 -4.15 -1.05 -9.04
CA GLY A 8 -5.01 -0.02 -8.47
C GLY A 8 -6.47 -0.47 -8.40
N GLN A 9 -7.03 -0.93 -9.54
CA GLN A 9 -8.40 -1.44 -9.59
C GLN A 9 -8.60 -2.70 -8.73
N ILE A 10 -7.63 -3.62 -8.76
CA ILE A 10 -7.67 -4.84 -7.93
C ILE A 10 -7.65 -4.49 -6.44
N SER A 11 -6.82 -3.52 -6.05
CA SER A 11 -6.70 -3.06 -4.66
C SER A 11 -8.01 -2.52 -4.10
N ASP A 12 -8.75 -1.77 -4.90
CA ASP A 12 -10.04 -1.23 -4.46
C ASP A 12 -11.13 -2.32 -4.39
N SER A 13 -11.03 -3.39 -5.19
CA SER A 13 -12.01 -4.48 -5.21
C SER A 13 -11.74 -5.58 -4.16
N PHE A 14 -10.52 -6.11 -4.14
CA PHE A 14 -10.08 -7.24 -3.30
C PHE A 14 -9.50 -6.80 -1.94
N GLY A 15 -9.28 -5.51 -1.75
CA GLY A 15 -8.67 -4.96 -0.56
C GLY A 15 -7.22 -4.58 -0.78
N ARG A 16 -6.80 -3.55 -0.05
CA ARG A 16 -5.49 -2.91 -0.24
C ARG A 16 -4.35 -3.74 0.34
N LYS A 17 -4.58 -4.37 1.50
CA LYS A 17 -3.61 -5.23 2.18
C LYS A 17 -3.24 -6.48 1.34
N PRO A 18 -4.19 -7.33 0.89
CA PRO A 18 -3.83 -8.52 0.11
C PRO A 18 -3.14 -8.14 -1.19
N THR A 19 -3.57 -7.07 -1.84
CA THR A 19 -2.93 -6.58 -3.08
C THR A 19 -1.49 -6.12 -2.84
N LEU A 20 -1.23 -5.41 -1.74
CA LEU A 20 0.11 -5.00 -1.33
C LEU A 20 1.00 -6.22 -1.02
N LEU A 21 0.48 -7.22 -0.31
CA LEU A 21 1.22 -8.44 0.01
C LEU A 21 1.58 -9.23 -1.26
N VAL A 22 0.65 -9.40 -2.19
CA VAL A 22 0.89 -10.12 -3.45
C VAL A 22 1.94 -9.40 -4.29
N THR A 23 1.84 -8.07 -4.43
CA THR A 23 2.79 -7.28 -5.23
C THR A 23 4.21 -7.31 -4.64
N ILE A 24 4.36 -7.16 -3.32
CA ILE A 24 5.67 -7.22 -2.65
C ILE A 24 6.24 -8.65 -2.69
N PHE A 25 5.43 -9.67 -2.42
CA PHE A 25 5.89 -11.06 -2.44
C PHE A 25 6.33 -11.50 -3.84
N MET A 26 5.52 -11.22 -4.86
CA MET A 26 5.83 -11.62 -6.23
C MET A 26 7.02 -10.84 -6.80
N SER A 27 7.12 -9.53 -6.51
CA SER A 27 8.29 -8.76 -6.92
C SER A 27 9.58 -9.27 -6.26
N ASN A 28 9.53 -9.69 -4.99
CA ASN A 28 10.68 -10.27 -4.29
C ASN A 28 11.15 -11.58 -4.93
N ILE A 29 10.24 -12.52 -5.20
CA ILE A 29 10.57 -13.80 -5.85
C ILE A 29 11.21 -13.56 -7.22
N LEU A 30 10.59 -12.70 -8.03
CA LEU A 30 11.08 -12.40 -9.37
C LEU A 30 12.45 -11.70 -9.33
N ASN A 31 12.70 -10.83 -8.34
CA ASN A 31 13.99 -10.18 -8.15
C ASN A 31 15.09 -11.18 -7.79
N ILE A 32 14.79 -12.17 -6.94
CA ILE A 32 15.71 -13.28 -6.64
C ILE A 32 15.99 -14.10 -7.90
N CYS A 33 14.95 -14.46 -8.66
CA CYS A 33 15.09 -15.18 -9.93
C CYS A 33 15.95 -14.40 -10.95
N ALA A 34 15.80 -13.07 -11.02
CA ALA A 34 16.60 -12.20 -11.87
C ALA A 34 18.10 -12.27 -11.53
N SER A 35 18.44 -12.40 -10.24
CA SER A 35 19.84 -12.50 -9.76
C SER A 35 20.59 -13.72 -10.31
N PHE A 36 19.88 -14.83 -10.55
CA PHE A 36 20.47 -16.07 -11.07
C PHE A 36 20.58 -16.11 -12.60
N THR A 37 19.94 -15.17 -13.28
CA THR A 37 19.92 -15.15 -14.74
C THR A 37 21.24 -14.65 -15.31
N THR A 38 21.77 -15.36 -16.32
CA THR A 38 22.99 -15.00 -17.06
C THR A 38 22.69 -14.44 -18.45
N SER A 39 21.52 -14.73 -19.02
CA SER A 39 21.09 -14.24 -20.33
C SER A 39 20.35 -12.91 -20.23
N LEU A 40 20.76 -11.93 -21.05
CA LEU A 40 20.14 -10.61 -21.09
C LEU A 40 18.65 -10.64 -21.46
N PHE A 41 18.24 -11.56 -22.34
CA PHE A 41 16.84 -11.68 -22.75
C PHE A 41 15.95 -12.09 -21.57
N TRP A 42 16.32 -13.17 -20.88
CA TRP A 42 15.61 -13.64 -19.70
C TRP A 42 15.63 -12.62 -18.56
N PHE A 43 16.76 -11.94 -18.37
CA PHE A 43 16.90 -10.87 -17.40
C PHE A 43 15.90 -9.74 -17.67
N ALA A 44 15.83 -9.26 -18.91
CA ALA A 44 14.91 -8.21 -19.32
C ALA A 44 13.44 -8.62 -19.15
N SER A 45 13.07 -9.85 -19.53
CA SER A 45 11.71 -10.37 -19.34
C SER A 45 11.32 -10.43 -17.86
N ILE A 46 12.17 -10.96 -16.99
CA ILE A 46 11.89 -11.02 -15.55
C ILE A 46 11.79 -9.60 -14.98
N HIS A 47 12.71 -8.70 -15.34
CA HIS A 47 12.66 -7.31 -14.88
C HIS A 47 11.41 -6.58 -15.35
N PHE A 48 10.90 -6.86 -16.53
CA PHE A 48 9.62 -6.30 -16.99
C PHE A 48 8.48 -6.67 -16.02
N PHE A 49 8.37 -7.95 -15.64
CA PHE A 49 7.38 -8.38 -14.67
C PHE A 49 7.62 -7.80 -13.27
N VAL A 50 8.86 -7.77 -12.78
CA VAL A 50 9.21 -7.11 -11.50
C VAL A 50 8.67 -5.68 -11.47
N ASN A 51 8.90 -4.92 -12.54
CA ASN A 51 8.46 -3.53 -12.62
C ASN A 51 6.93 -3.38 -12.71
N ILE A 52 6.21 -4.33 -13.28
CA ILE A 52 4.74 -4.35 -13.24
C ILE A 52 4.24 -4.47 -11.80
N PHE A 53 4.76 -5.44 -11.03
CA PHE A 53 4.36 -5.62 -9.63
C PHE A 53 4.78 -4.43 -8.77
N ASN A 54 6.00 -3.91 -8.98
CA ASN A 54 6.50 -2.76 -8.25
C ASN A 54 5.64 -1.51 -8.51
N ALA A 55 5.27 -1.25 -9.77
CA ALA A 55 4.36 -0.15 -10.10
C ALA A 55 2.99 -0.28 -9.41
N GLY A 56 2.47 -1.51 -9.26
CA GLY A 56 1.26 -1.78 -8.48
C GLY A 56 1.43 -1.44 -7.00
N GLY A 57 2.53 -1.89 -6.38
CA GLY A 57 2.85 -1.57 -4.99
C GLY A 57 2.97 -0.07 -4.73
N PHE A 58 3.65 0.66 -5.62
CA PHE A 58 3.79 2.12 -5.55
C PHE A 58 2.45 2.87 -5.65
N ALA A 59 1.47 2.34 -6.39
CA ALA A 59 0.15 2.94 -6.49
C ALA A 59 -0.68 2.71 -5.22
N VAL A 60 -0.60 1.52 -4.61
CA VAL A 60 -1.46 1.12 -3.50
C VAL A 60 -0.93 1.54 -2.13
N LEU A 61 0.39 1.47 -1.92
CA LEU A 61 1.03 1.69 -0.62
C LEU A 61 0.76 3.08 -0.02
N PRO A 62 0.93 4.20 -0.77
CA PRO A 62 0.71 5.54 -0.20
C PRO A 62 -0.75 5.74 0.22
N ILE A 63 -1.69 5.22 -0.56
CA ILE A 63 -3.12 5.34 -0.26
C ILE A 63 -3.45 4.53 0.98
N PHE A 64 -2.94 3.31 1.09
CA PHE A 64 -3.09 2.47 2.28
C PHE A 64 -2.52 3.15 3.54
N ALA A 65 -1.33 3.75 3.45
CA ALA A 65 -0.72 4.48 4.55
C ALA A 65 -1.55 5.71 4.98
N LEU A 66 -2.07 6.48 4.01
CA LEU A 66 -2.90 7.66 4.28
C LEU A 66 -4.25 7.32 4.93
N GLU A 67 -4.74 6.09 4.74
CA GLU A 67 -5.97 5.60 5.37
C GLU A 67 -5.78 5.12 6.79
N MET A 68 -4.63 4.53 7.10
CA MET A 68 -4.33 4.11 8.47
C MET A 68 -3.99 5.29 9.38
N ILE A 69 -3.63 6.45 8.81
CA ILE A 69 -3.04 7.57 9.55
C ILE A 69 -3.99 8.78 9.60
N ARG A 70 -3.91 9.51 10.72
CA ARG A 70 -4.72 10.69 11.01
C ARG A 70 -4.46 11.83 10.01
N PRO A 71 -5.49 12.66 9.72
CA PRO A 71 -5.37 13.81 8.83
C PRO A 71 -4.21 14.76 9.17
N LYS A 72 -3.88 14.93 10.46
CA LYS A 72 -2.83 15.85 10.92
C LYS A 72 -1.43 15.41 10.51
N ASP A 73 -1.18 14.11 10.41
CA ASP A 73 0.15 13.58 10.09
C ASP A 73 0.29 13.22 8.61
N ARG A 74 -0.81 13.27 7.83
CA ARG A 74 -0.82 12.93 6.40
C ARG A 74 0.25 13.68 5.59
N LEU A 75 0.51 14.95 5.91
CA LEU A 75 1.54 15.73 5.22
C LEU A 75 2.94 15.17 5.47
N TRP A 76 3.25 14.74 6.69
CA TRP A 76 4.53 14.13 7.03
C TRP A 76 4.75 12.81 6.30
N ILE A 77 3.72 11.97 6.24
CA ILE A 77 3.80 10.68 5.53
C ILE A 77 3.84 10.86 4.01
N SER A 78 3.03 11.77 3.46
CA SER A 78 3.12 12.11 2.04
C SER A 78 4.51 12.64 1.68
N ASN A 79 5.12 13.46 2.55
CA ASN A 79 6.48 13.95 2.35
C ASN A 79 7.52 12.83 2.49
N LEU A 80 7.29 11.83 3.35
CA LEU A 80 8.15 10.65 3.46
C LEU A 80 8.14 9.81 2.17
N PHE A 81 6.96 9.61 1.57
CA PHE A 81 6.84 8.92 0.28
C PHE A 81 7.36 9.77 -0.89
N GLY A 82 7.17 11.09 -0.85
CA GLY A 82 7.64 12.01 -1.89
C GLY A 82 9.15 12.27 -1.86
N GLY A 83 9.74 12.44 -0.68
CA GLY A 83 11.18 12.64 -0.48
C GLY A 83 12.01 11.35 -0.54
N ASN A 84 11.33 10.21 -0.44
CA ASN A 84 11.85 8.86 -0.63
C ASN A 84 13.26 8.61 -0.02
N PRO A 85 13.44 8.78 1.30
CA PRO A 85 14.74 8.56 1.98
C PRO A 85 15.29 7.14 1.78
N VAL A 86 14.41 6.21 1.38
CA VAL A 86 14.74 4.86 0.96
C VAL A 86 15.77 4.83 -0.18
N ILE A 87 15.78 5.82 -1.08
CA ILE A 87 16.75 5.91 -2.18
C ILE A 87 18.17 6.13 -1.63
N ILE A 88 18.32 6.96 -0.60
CA ILE A 88 19.62 7.23 0.03
C ILE A 88 20.14 5.95 0.71
N LEU A 89 19.28 5.27 1.47
CA LEU A 89 19.61 3.99 2.10
C LEU A 89 20.00 2.93 1.06
N TYR A 90 19.27 2.86 -0.06
CA TYR A 90 19.56 1.94 -1.15
C TYR A 90 20.90 2.27 -1.83
N ALA A 91 21.22 3.54 -2.02
CA ALA A 91 22.52 3.98 -2.55
C ALA A 91 23.68 3.61 -1.62
N CYS A 92 23.51 3.79 -0.30
CA CYS A 92 24.49 3.32 0.68
C CYS A 92 24.68 1.80 0.60
N LEU A 93 23.59 1.03 0.51
CA LEU A 93 23.64 -0.42 0.37
C LEU A 93 24.35 -0.85 -0.92
N ALA A 94 24.11 -0.15 -2.03
CA ALA A 94 24.77 -0.37 -3.30
C ALA A 94 26.28 -0.12 -3.21
N TYR A 95 26.70 0.94 -2.51
CA TYR A 95 28.11 1.26 -2.27
C TYR A 95 28.84 0.13 -1.53
N PHE A 96 28.20 -0.47 -0.51
CA PHE A 96 28.80 -1.58 0.24
C PHE A 96 28.81 -2.92 -0.51
N CYS A 97 27.82 -3.18 -1.36
CA CYS A 97 27.71 -4.49 -2.02
C CYS A 97 28.66 -4.65 -3.21
N GLY A 98 28.95 -3.58 -3.95
CA GLY A 98 29.85 -3.58 -5.13
C GLY A 98 29.36 -4.35 -6.36
N ASP A 99 28.54 -5.39 -6.19
CA ASP A 99 27.92 -6.19 -7.24
C ASP A 99 26.39 -6.06 -7.19
N TRP A 100 25.78 -5.81 -8.36
CA TRP A 100 24.33 -5.70 -8.53
C TRP A 100 23.60 -6.99 -8.15
N ARG A 101 24.22 -8.16 -8.31
CA ARG A 101 23.61 -9.45 -7.94
C ARG A 101 23.52 -9.62 -6.43
N ILE A 102 24.57 -9.21 -5.72
CA ILE A 102 24.59 -9.21 -4.25
C ILE A 102 23.59 -8.17 -3.74
N LEU A 103 23.52 -7.00 -4.37
CA LEU A 103 22.54 -5.96 -4.05
C LEU A 103 21.09 -6.43 -4.23
N ALA A 104 20.79 -7.16 -5.30
CA ALA A 104 19.46 -7.75 -5.54
C ALA A 104 19.08 -8.76 -4.45
N ARG A 105 20.03 -9.58 -3.98
CA ARG A 105 19.81 -10.52 -2.87
C ARG A 105 19.67 -9.81 -1.53
N ALA A 106 20.51 -8.81 -1.25
CA ALA A 106 20.47 -8.03 -0.02
C ALA A 106 19.16 -7.24 0.11
N SER A 107 18.72 -6.58 -0.96
CA SER A 107 17.42 -5.89 -1.01
C SER A 107 16.26 -6.87 -0.83
N SER A 108 16.35 -8.06 -1.43
CA SER A 108 15.33 -9.09 -1.26
C SER A 108 15.27 -9.59 0.19
N ALA A 109 16.42 -9.79 0.84
CA ALA A 109 16.50 -10.16 2.25
C ALA A 109 15.91 -9.07 3.18
N LEU A 110 16.18 -7.79 2.90
CA LEU A 110 15.61 -6.67 3.65
C LEU A 110 14.08 -6.57 3.51
N THR A 111 13.53 -7.05 2.40
CA THR A 111 12.09 -7.01 2.14
C THR A 111 11.33 -8.10 2.92
N ILE A 112 11.97 -9.22 3.29
CA ILE A 112 11.34 -10.31 4.06
C ILE A 112 10.72 -9.84 5.40
N PRO A 113 11.45 -9.13 6.29
CA PRO A 113 10.86 -8.63 7.53
C PRO A 113 9.74 -7.60 7.26
N ALA A 114 9.83 -6.83 6.17
CA ALA A 114 8.76 -5.90 5.78
C ALA A 114 7.48 -6.63 5.37
N ILE A 115 7.58 -7.76 4.65
CA ILE A 115 6.44 -8.62 4.29
C ILE A 115 5.79 -9.17 5.57
N ILE A 116 6.60 -9.68 6.50
CA ILE A 116 6.11 -10.22 7.79
C ILE A 116 5.37 -9.13 8.56
N LEU A 117 5.94 -7.93 8.67
CA LEU A 117 5.30 -6.80 9.34
C LEU A 117 3.97 -6.41 8.67
N CYS A 118 3.93 -6.41 7.33
CA CYS A 118 2.73 -6.15 6.57
C CYS A 118 1.63 -7.20 6.80
N CYS A 119 1.99 -8.46 7.07
CA CYS A 119 1.03 -9.51 7.43
C CYS A 119 0.34 -9.23 8.79
N PHE A 120 1.05 -8.64 9.76
CA PHE A 120 0.51 -8.29 11.08
C PHE A 120 -0.36 -7.03 11.09
N ILE A 121 -0.21 -6.18 10.08
CA ILE A 121 -1.03 -4.99 9.90
C ILE A 121 -2.48 -5.38 9.59
N SER A 122 -3.43 -4.71 10.24
CA SER A 122 -4.86 -4.92 10.00
C SER A 122 -5.29 -4.23 8.71
N GLU A 123 -6.38 -4.69 8.11
CA GLU A 123 -6.90 -4.10 6.87
C GLU A 123 -7.41 -2.67 7.08
N SER A 124 -7.47 -1.88 6.00
CA SER A 124 -7.90 -0.48 6.05
C SER A 124 -9.31 -0.36 6.67
N PRO A 125 -9.51 0.49 7.70
CA PRO A 125 -10.82 0.69 8.31
C PRO A 125 -11.90 1.10 7.31
N ARG A 126 -11.54 1.90 6.30
CA ARG A 126 -12.45 2.34 5.23
C ARG A 126 -12.90 1.19 4.35
N TYR A 127 -11.96 0.35 3.92
CA TYR A 127 -12.31 -0.84 3.15
C TYR A 127 -13.26 -1.77 3.90
N LEU A 128 -13.04 -1.94 5.22
CA LEU A 128 -13.92 -2.75 6.07
C LEU A 128 -15.32 -2.14 6.22
N ILE A 129 -15.42 -0.81 6.29
CA ILE A 129 -16.70 -0.09 6.33
C ILE A 129 -17.45 -0.23 5.00
N GLN A 130 -16.78 -0.02 3.87
CA GLN A 130 -17.38 -0.17 2.54
C GLN A 130 -17.87 -1.60 2.25
N LYS A 131 -17.20 -2.62 2.81
CA LYS A 131 -17.65 -4.02 2.74
C LYS A 131 -18.72 -4.39 3.77
N GLY A 132 -19.23 -3.44 4.55
CA GLY A 132 -20.25 -3.67 5.58
C GLY A 132 -19.74 -4.44 6.81
N ARG A 133 -18.43 -4.64 6.96
CA ARG A 133 -17.80 -5.38 8.07
C ARG A 133 -17.51 -4.45 9.25
N ILE A 134 -18.57 -3.84 9.80
CA ILE A 134 -18.47 -2.81 10.85
C ILE A 134 -17.77 -3.33 12.12
N ALA A 135 -18.02 -4.58 12.53
CA ALA A 135 -17.39 -5.17 13.71
C ALA A 135 -15.85 -5.27 13.58
N ALA A 136 -15.36 -5.65 12.39
CA ALA A 136 -13.93 -5.71 12.10
C ALA A 136 -13.32 -4.30 12.04
N ALA A 137 -14.01 -3.35 11.41
CA ALA A 137 -13.59 -1.95 11.38
C ALA A 137 -13.45 -1.38 12.81
N LYS A 138 -14.43 -1.62 13.68
CA LYS A 138 -14.39 -1.24 15.11
C LYS A 138 -13.16 -1.80 15.83
N ALA A 139 -12.82 -3.08 15.60
CA ALA A 139 -11.65 -3.70 16.20
C ALA A 139 -10.34 -3.02 15.77
N VAL A 140 -10.21 -2.67 14.47
CA VAL A 140 -9.04 -1.96 13.95
C VAL A 140 -8.95 -0.53 14.50
N LEU A 141 -10.06 0.22 14.48
CA LEU A 141 -10.11 1.57 15.04
C LEU A 141 -9.82 1.58 16.55
N LYS A 142 -10.31 0.59 17.32
CA LYS A 142 -9.99 0.44 18.74
C LYS A 142 -8.50 0.19 18.96
N ARG A 143 -7.86 -0.61 18.09
CA ARG A 143 -6.40 -0.83 18.13
C ARG A 143 -5.62 0.45 17.83
N ILE A 144 -6.03 1.22 16.83
CA ILE A 144 -5.43 2.52 16.50
C ILE A 144 -5.56 3.49 17.67
N HIS A 145 -6.75 3.61 18.28
CA HIS A 145 -6.98 4.50 19.43
C HIS A 145 -6.21 4.06 20.69
N ARG A 146 -6.02 2.74 20.88
CA ARG A 146 -5.19 2.21 21.97
C ARG A 146 -3.72 2.61 21.82
N ILE A 147 -3.19 2.57 20.59
CA ILE A 147 -1.81 3.02 20.30
C ILE A 147 -1.70 4.53 20.52
N ASP A 148 -2.76 5.28 20.24
CA ASP A 148 -2.81 6.73 20.41
C ASP A 148 -3.09 7.20 21.85
N GLY A 149 -3.41 6.28 22.77
CA GLY A 149 -3.70 6.60 24.18
C GLY A 149 -5.01 7.37 24.42
N ARG A 150 -5.94 7.38 23.45
CA ARG A 150 -7.24 8.09 23.59
C ARG A 150 -8.39 7.12 23.88
N PRO A 151 -9.39 7.51 24.69
CA PRO A 151 -10.57 6.68 24.92
C PRO A 151 -11.32 6.49 23.59
N PHE A 152 -11.47 5.23 23.20
CA PHE A 152 -12.28 4.83 22.04
C PHE A 152 -13.75 5.02 22.40
N ARG A 153 -14.45 5.83 21.62
CA ARG A 153 -15.87 6.12 21.80
C ARG A 153 -16.61 5.62 20.55
N ASP A 154 -17.70 4.87 20.75
CA ASP A 154 -18.40 4.15 19.66
C ASP A 154 -19.01 5.09 18.60
N ASP A 155 -19.30 6.33 18.98
CA ASP A 155 -19.76 7.44 18.15
C ASP A 155 -18.76 7.84 17.05
N ILE A 156 -17.47 7.52 17.21
CA ILE A 156 -16.45 7.80 16.19
C ILE A 156 -16.74 6.99 14.92
N VAL A 157 -17.25 5.76 15.08
CA VAL A 157 -17.57 4.89 13.95
C VAL A 157 -18.77 5.44 13.20
N ASP A 158 -19.80 5.88 13.93
CA ASP A 158 -20.99 6.51 13.36
C ASP A 158 -20.64 7.85 12.68
N SER A 159 -19.69 8.63 13.23
CA SER A 159 -19.19 9.85 12.60
C SER A 159 -18.38 9.62 11.32
N VAL A 160 -17.71 8.46 11.21
CA VAL A 160 -16.99 8.04 10.00
C VAL A 160 -18.00 7.54 8.97
N LEU A 161 -18.98 6.74 9.38
CA LEU A 161 -20.10 6.30 8.55
C LEU A 161 -20.90 7.48 7.98
N ASP A 162 -21.20 8.49 8.80
CA ASP A 162 -21.90 9.71 8.37
C ASP A 162 -21.07 10.55 7.40
N LYS A 163 -19.75 10.60 7.57
CA LYS A 163 -18.85 11.28 6.63
C LYS A 163 -18.76 10.55 5.30
N GLU A 164 -18.77 9.22 5.31
CA GLU A 164 -18.69 8.39 4.10
C GLU A 164 -20.02 8.48 3.33
N ASN A 165 -21.17 8.35 3.99
CA ASN A 165 -22.50 8.54 3.39
C ASN A 165 -22.69 9.96 2.82
N LYS A 166 -22.18 11.01 3.49
CA LYS A 166 -22.24 12.38 2.97
C LYS A 166 -21.35 12.61 1.75
N VAL A 167 -20.21 11.93 1.66
CA VAL A 167 -19.32 12.01 0.49
C VAL A 167 -19.95 11.30 -0.69
N ASP A 168 -20.51 10.10 -0.51
CA ASP A 168 -21.18 9.36 -1.59
C ASP A 168 -22.44 10.08 -2.11
N HIS A 169 -23.26 10.66 -1.22
CA HIS A 169 -24.41 11.47 -1.63
C HIS A 169 -24.04 12.81 -2.28
N GLY A 170 -22.94 13.43 -1.84
CA GLY A 170 -22.42 14.65 -2.46
C GLY A 170 -21.87 14.41 -3.87
N VAL A 171 -21.18 13.28 -4.07
CA VAL A 171 -20.67 12.87 -5.40
C VAL A 171 -21.82 12.46 -6.31
N SER A 172 -22.83 11.74 -5.82
CA SER A 172 -23.99 11.36 -6.64
C SER A 172 -24.85 12.56 -7.05
N MET A 173 -25.03 13.56 -6.17
CA MET A 173 -25.72 14.81 -6.53
C MET A 173 -24.91 15.65 -7.52
N SER A 174 -23.59 15.75 -7.34
CA SER A 174 -22.72 16.45 -8.29
C SER A 174 -22.73 15.79 -9.68
N MET A 175 -22.70 14.45 -9.74
CA MET A 175 -22.81 13.72 -11.00
C MET A 175 -24.21 13.86 -11.60
N ALA A 176 -25.29 13.76 -10.81
CA ALA A 176 -26.65 13.99 -11.33
C ALA A 176 -26.83 15.40 -11.93
N GLN A 177 -26.20 16.41 -11.30
CA GLN A 177 -26.25 17.80 -11.74
C GLN A 177 -25.37 18.07 -12.98
N ASP A 178 -24.23 17.40 -13.13
CA ASP A 178 -23.39 17.46 -14.34
C ASP A 178 -24.01 16.72 -15.55
N TRP A 179 -24.86 15.72 -15.31
CA TRP A 179 -25.57 14.95 -16.35
C TRP A 179 -26.98 15.48 -16.68
N GLY A 180 -27.42 16.58 -16.08
CA GLY A 180 -28.64 17.30 -16.47
C GLY A 180 -29.93 16.48 -16.41
N LEU A 181 -30.09 15.63 -15.39
CA LEU A 181 -31.37 15.00 -15.03
C LEU A 181 -32.08 15.80 -13.94
#